data_AF-A0A392T9W5-F1
#
_entry.id   AF-A0A392T9W5-F1
#
_cell.length_a   1.000
_cell.length_b   1.000
_cell.length_c   1.000
_cell.angle_alpha   90.00
_cell.angle_beta   90.00
_cell.angle_gamma   90.00
#
_symmetry.space_group_name_H-M   'P 1'
#
loop_
_entity.id
_entity.type
_entity.pdbx_description
1 polymer ?
#
loop_
_entity_poly.entity_id
_entity_poly.type
_entity_poly.pdbx_seq_one_letter_code
_entity_poly.pdbx_strand_id
1 'polypeptide(L)' 'MKGEKCFRCGRLEHKADACQEKVVCFNCGEEGHKSPECKKPKKMIGKVFALSGEGVDQVDNLIK' A
#
# COMPACT_ATOMS: atom_id res chain seq x y z
N MET A 1 8.80 19.53 -4.11
CA MET A 1 9.63 18.41 -4.61
C MET A 1 8.91 17.11 -4.25
N LYS A 2 8.42 16.34 -5.23
CA LYS A 2 7.76 15.04 -4.98
C LYS A 2 8.88 14.00 -4.89
N GLY A 3 9.27 13.60 -3.68
CA GLY A 3 10.15 12.45 -3.50
C GLY A 3 9.44 11.21 -4.07
N GLU A 4 10.10 10.52 -5.00
CA GLU A 4 9.53 9.35 -5.65
C GLU A 4 9.67 8.15 -4.73
N LYS A 5 8.55 7.74 -4.12
CA LYS A 5 8.52 6.53 -3.30
C LYS A 5 8.65 5.29 -4.17
N CYS A 6 9.34 4.29 -3.66
CA CYS A 6 9.49 2.99 -4.27
C CYS A 6 8.13 2.34 -4.51
N PHE A 7 7.78 2.10 -5.78
CA PHE A 7 6.58 1.34 -6.16
C PHE A 7 6.68 -0.17 -5.90
N ARG A 8 7.74 -0.62 -5.24
CA ARG A 8 7.88 -2.02 -4.79
C ARG A 8 7.65 -2.13 -3.30
N CYS A 9 8.29 -1.31 -2.46
CA CYS A 9 8.21 -1.41 -1.00
C CYS A 9 7.59 -0.18 -0.29
N GLY A 10 7.31 0.90 -1.02
CA GLY A 10 6.74 2.14 -0.47
C GLY A 10 7.73 3.12 0.17
N ARG A 11 9.02 2.75 0.34
CA ARG A 11 10.05 3.63 0.94
C ARG A 11 10.56 4.69 -0.04
N LEU A 12 10.96 5.86 0.48
CA LEU A 12 11.48 6.99 -0.31
C LEU A 12 13.01 6.94 -0.55
N GLU A 13 13.69 5.95 0.01
CA GLU A 13 15.13 5.83 -0.03
C GLU A 13 15.65 5.40 -1.42
N HIS A 14 14.84 4.66 -2.18
CA HIS A 14 15.22 4.11 -3.48
C HIS A 14 14.04 4.04 -4.46
N LYS A 15 14.34 3.84 -5.74
CA LYS A 15 13.35 3.59 -6.80
C LYS A 15 12.97 2.11 -6.85
N ALA A 16 11.81 1.80 -7.45
CA ALA A 16 11.33 0.43 -7.60
C ALA A 16 12.28 -0.51 -8.36
N ASP A 17 13.18 0.04 -9.17
CA ASP A 17 14.20 -0.70 -9.91
C ASP A 17 15.33 -1.19 -9.01
N ALA A 18 15.86 -0.30 -8.16
CA ALA A 18 16.90 -0.59 -7.18
C ALA A 18 16.39 -1.23 -5.87
N CYS A 19 15.11 -1.63 -5.84
CA CYS A 19 14.50 -2.21 -4.64
C CYS A 19 14.83 -3.70 -4.51
N GLN A 20 15.67 -4.04 -3.54
CA GLN A 20 15.95 -5.43 -3.16
C GLN A 20 14.89 -6.03 -2.23
N GLU A 21 13.95 -5.21 -1.74
CA GLU A 21 12.88 -5.66 -0.86
C GLU A 21 11.75 -6.35 -1.63
N LYS A 22 10.92 -7.08 -0.89
CA LYS A 22 9.72 -7.72 -1.41
C LYS A 22 8.70 -6.69 -1.88
N VAL A 23 7.89 -7.09 -2.86
CA VAL A 23 6.79 -6.26 -3.36
C VAL A 23 5.69 -6.16 -2.31
N VAL A 24 5.25 -4.94 -2.04
CA VAL A 24 4.18 -4.59 -1.12
C VAL A 24 2.99 -4.14 -1.93
N CYS A 25 1.83 -4.64 -1.56
CA CYS A 25 0.58 -4.35 -2.21
C CYS A 25 0.08 -2.96 -1.81
N PHE A 26 -0.06 -2.04 -2.77
CA PHE A 26 -0.62 -0.70 -2.50
C PHE A 26 -2.13 -0.72 -2.23
N ASN A 27 -2.79 -1.88 -2.35
CA ASN A 27 -4.20 -2.04 -2.04
C ASN A 27 -4.39 -2.43 -0.56
N CYS A 28 -3.76 -3.53 -0.11
CA CYS A 28 -3.91 -4.03 1.26
C CYS A 28 -2.75 -3.74 2.21
N GLY A 29 -1.58 -3.34 1.70
CA GLY A 29 -0.37 -3.11 2.50
C GLY A 29 0.46 -4.37 2.76
N GLU A 30 0.02 -5.54 2.29
CA GLU A 30 0.72 -6.80 2.52
C GLU A 30 1.86 -7.03 1.51
N GLU A 31 2.95 -7.66 1.95
CA GLU A 31 4.04 -8.09 1.08
C GLU A 31 3.68 -9.35 0.28
N GLY A 32 4.40 -9.58 -0.82
CA GLY A 32 4.31 -10.77 -1.66
C GLY A 32 3.45 -10.63 -2.92
N HIS A 33 2.68 -9.56 -3.10
CA HIS A 33 1.89 -9.34 -4.32
C HIS A 33 1.71 -7.85 -4.68
N LYS A 34 1.36 -7.56 -5.94
CA LYS A 34 1.03 -6.20 -6.40
C LYS A 34 -0.47 -5.94 -6.31
N SER A 35 -0.88 -4.67 -6.30
CA SER A 35 -2.30 -4.27 -6.36
C SER A 35 -3.17 -4.96 -7.42
N PRO A 36 -2.72 -5.20 -8.67
CA PRO A 36 -3.48 -5.99 -9.65
C PRO A 36 -3.69 -7.45 -9.27
N GLU A 37 -2.78 -8.03 -8.47
CA GLU A 37 -2.83 -9.43 -8.02
C GLU A 37 -3.49 -9.57 -6.65
N CYS A 38 -3.91 -8.45 -6.05
CA CYS A 38 -4.52 -8.43 -4.74
C CYS A 38 -5.93 -9.00 -4.80
N LYS A 39 -6.15 -10.08 -4.03
CA LYS A 39 -7.47 -10.69 -3.86
C LYS A 39 -8.39 -9.90 -2.93
N LYS A 40 -7.86 -8.96 -2.14
CA LYS A 40 -8.67 -8.10 -1.28
C LYS A 40 -9.40 -7.04 -2.12
N PRO A 41 -10.62 -6.64 -1.74
CA PRO A 41 -11.34 -5.58 -2.43
C PRO A 41 -10.47 -4.33 -2.50
N LYS A 42 -10.47 -3.65 -3.66
CA LYS A 42 -9.71 -2.41 -3.84
C LYS A 42 -10.17 -1.40 -2.80
N LYS A 43 -9.34 -1.14 -1.77
CA LYS A 43 -9.49 0.04 -0.93
C LYS A 43 -9.36 1.19 -1.91
N MET A 44 -10.49 1.80 -2.26
CA MET A 44 -10.52 2.97 -3.12
C MET A 44 -9.88 4.10 -2.32
N ILE A 45 -8.54 4.13 -2.30
CA ILE A 45 -7.75 5.30 -1.97
C ILE A 45 -7.81 6.21 -3.21
N GLY A 46 -9.03 6.46 -3.67
CA GLY A 46 -9.33 7.56 -4.56
C GLY A 46 -9.20 8.79 -3.69
N LYS A 47 -8.33 9.71 -4.08
CA LYS A 47 -8.31 11.06 -3.53
C LYS A 47 -9.64 11.72 -3.92
N VAL A 48 -10.72 11.34 -3.25
CA VAL A 48 -11.88 12.21 -3.14
C VAL A 48 -11.45 13.30 -2.18
N PHE A 49 -11.61 14.54 -2.61
CA PHE A 49 -11.25 15.72 -1.85
C PHE A 49 -12.07 15.74 -0.55
N ALA A 50 -11.56 15.12 0.50
CA ALA A 50 -12.15 15.16 1.83
C ALA A 50 -11.01 15.30 2.84
N LEU A 51 -11.06 16.44 3.51
CA LEU A 51 -10.27 16.78 4.69
C LEU A 51 -10.46 15.69 5.76
N SER A 52 -9.35 15.29 6.41
CA SER A 52 -9.30 14.50 7.65
C SER A 52 -9.81 13.05 7.58
N GLY A 53 -8.94 12.08 7.85
CA GLY A 53 -9.35 10.69 8.07
C GLY A 53 -8.19 9.72 7.99
N GLU A 54 -7.64 9.37 9.15
CA GLU A 54 -6.56 8.41 9.38
C GLU A 54 -6.85 7.03 8.77
N GLY A 55 -5.78 6.36 8.33
CA GLY A 55 -5.83 5.08 7.66
C GLY A 55 -6.48 4.00 8.53
N VAL A 56 -7.55 3.41 8.01
CA VAL A 56 -8.17 2.19 8.56
C VAL A 56 -7.22 1.00 8.39
N ASP A 57 -6.40 0.80 9.42
CA ASP A 57 -5.86 -0.49 9.80
C ASP A 57 -7.03 -1.38 10.27
N GLN A 58 -7.56 -2.16 9.33
CA GLN A 58 -8.42 -3.28 9.68
C GLN A 58 -7.48 -4.48 9.90
N VAL A 59 -7.00 -4.63 11.13
CA VAL A 59 -6.50 -5.92 11.59
C VAL A 59 -7.69 -6.85 11.77
N ASP A 60 -7.67 -7.90 10.95
CA ASP A 60 -8.63 -8.99 10.93
C ASP A 60 -8.65 -9.78 12.27
N ASN A 61 -9.86 -10.04 12.77
CA ASN A 61 -10.34 -11.20 13.56
C ASN A 61 -9.72 -11.58 14.93
N LEU A 62 -10.61 -11.76 15.95
CA LEU A 62 -10.95 -13.11 16.44
C LEU A 62 -12.24 -13.14 17.28
N ILE A 63 -13.21 -13.97 16.87
CA ILE A 63 -14.31 -14.46 17.72
C ILE A 63 -13.72 -15.33 18.84
N LYS A 64 -14.13 -15.10 20.09
CA LYS A 64 -14.14 -16.12 21.13
C LYS A 64 -15.40 -15.98 21.97
#